data_AF-A0A644ZBL6-F1
#
_entry.id   AF-A0A644ZBL6-F1
#
_cell.length_a   1.000
_cell.length_b   1.000
_cell.length_c   1.000
_cell.angle_alpha   90.00
_cell.angle_beta   90.00
_cell.angle_gamma   90.00
#
_symmetry.space_group_name_H-M   'P 1'
#
loop_
_entity.id
_entity.type
_entity.pdbx_description
1 polymer ?
#
loop_
_entity_poly.entity_id
_entity_poly.type
_entity_poly.pdbx_seq_one_letter_code
_entity_poly.pdbx_strand_id
1 'polypeptide(L)' 'MHLAKYILAAELICDGQALHCMDGADCGEATGAVCRLLREQVPEMDADSPLAPYLEAVAAQIIDRRYIQAVERKTGELRF' A
#
# COMPACT_ATOMS: atom_id res chain seq x y z
N MET A 1 8.44 -20.32 0.16
CA MET A 1 7.78 -19.66 -0.98
C MET A 1 6.78 -18.64 -0.42
N HIS A 2 7.13 -17.37 -0.34
CA HIS A 2 6.24 -16.32 0.18
C HIS A 2 5.41 -15.71 -0.95
N LEU A 3 4.52 -16.48 -1.58
CA LEU A 3 3.71 -15.95 -2.69
C LEU A 3 2.68 -14.90 -2.22
N ALA A 4 2.13 -15.09 -1.01
CA ALA A 4 1.11 -14.21 -0.45
C ALA A 4 1.52 -12.72 -0.38
N LYS A 5 2.79 -12.43 -0.07
CA LYS A 5 3.27 -11.03 -0.01
C LYS A 5 3.16 -10.31 -1.35
N TYR A 6 3.33 -11.03 -2.47
CA TYR A 6 3.23 -10.45 -3.81
C TYR A 6 1.78 -10.27 -4.25
N ILE A 7 0.88 -11.17 -3.83
CA ILE A 7 -0.57 -11.00 -4.03
C ILE A 7 -1.05 -9.74 -3.30
N LEU A 8 -0.70 -9.62 -2.01
CA LEU A 8 -1.03 -8.44 -1.21
C LEU A 8 -0.37 -7.16 -1.75
N ALA A 9 0.86 -7.25 -2.26
CA ALA A 9 1.53 -6.10 -2.88
C ALA A 9 0.79 -5.62 -4.14
N ALA A 10 0.34 -6.55 -5.00
CA ALA A 10 -0.44 -6.21 -6.19
C ALA A 10 -1.78 -5.58 -5.81
N GLU A 11 -2.48 -6.15 -4.83
CA GLU A 11 -3.73 -5.61 -4.30
C GLU A 11 -3.57 -4.17 -3.77
N LEU A 12 -2.55 -3.94 -2.93
CA LEU A 12 -2.27 -2.59 -2.40
C LEU A 12 -1.98 -1.56 -3.49
N ILE A 13 -1.21 -1.94 -4.52
CA ILE A 13 -0.92 -1.06 -5.66
C ILE A 13 -2.20 -0.70 -6.40
N CYS A 14 -3.05 -1.70 -6.68
CA CYS A 14 -4.35 -1.50 -7.32
C CYS A 14 -5.25 -0.58 -6.48
N ASP A 15 -5.34 -0.79 -5.16
CA ASP A 15 -6.16 0.03 -4.27
C ASP A 15 -5.66 1.48 -4.21
N GLY A 16 -4.33 1.67 -4.11
CA GLY A 16 -3.72 2.99 -4.13
C GLY A 16 -3.99 3.73 -5.44
N GLN A 17 -3.93 3.02 -6.58
CA GLN A 17 -4.25 3.59 -7.88
C GLN A 17 -5.74 3.85 -8.04
N ALA A 18 -6.61 2.96 -7.55
CA ALA A 18 -8.06 3.16 -7.55
C ALA A 18 -8.44 4.42 -6.78
N LEU A 19 -7.80 4.67 -5.63
CA LEU A 19 -8.01 5.91 -4.87
C LEU A 19 -7.64 7.16 -5.69
N HIS A 20 -6.53 7.12 -6.43
CA HIS A 20 -6.13 8.23 -7.31
C HIS A 20 -7.12 8.45 -8.46
N CYS A 21 -7.68 7.38 -9.02
CA CYS A 21 -8.66 7.47 -10.11
C CYS A 21 -10.05 7.97 -9.65
N MET A 22 -10.33 7.99 -8.35
CA MET A 22 -11.62 8.44 -7.81
C MET A 22 -11.53 9.91 -7.36
N ASP A 23 -12.13 10.80 -8.15
CA ASP A 23 -12.22 12.22 -7.79
C ASP A 23 -12.91 12.43 -6.44
N GLY A 24 -12.23 13.14 -5.52
CA GLY A 24 -12.78 13.53 -4.22
C GLY A 24 -12.93 12.38 -3.22
N ALA A 25 -12.30 11.23 -3.46
CA ALA A 25 -12.27 10.14 -2.50
C ALA A 25 -11.33 10.45 -1.33
N ASP A 26 -11.88 10.47 -0.12
CA ASP A 26 -11.12 10.59 1.12
C ASP A 26 -11.00 9.25 1.83
N CYS A 27 -9.83 9.03 2.41
CA CYS A 27 -9.57 7.87 3.26
C CYS A 27 -9.68 8.23 4.74
N GLY A 28 -10.20 7.30 5.55
CA GLY A 28 -10.03 7.37 7.00
C GLY A 28 -8.54 7.40 7.38
N GLU A 29 -8.21 7.91 8.56
CA GLU A 29 -6.81 8.23 8.92
C GLU A 29 -5.83 7.04 8.79
N ALA A 30 -6.26 5.84 9.19
CA ALA A 30 -5.46 4.62 9.11
C ALA A 30 -5.19 4.20 7.65
N THR A 31 -6.25 4.15 6.84
CA THR A 31 -6.14 3.87 5.40
C THR A 31 -5.28 4.93 4.71
N GLY A 32 -5.46 6.21 5.04
CA GLY A 32 -4.64 7.29 4.50
C GLY A 32 -3.16 7.20 4.92
N ALA A 33 -2.83 6.60 6.07
CA ALA A 33 -1.45 6.31 6.45
C ALA A 33 -0.85 5.19 5.60
N VAL A 34 -1.63 4.14 5.30
CA VAL A 34 -1.25 3.05 4.40
C VAL A 34 -1.01 3.57 2.98
N CYS A 35 -1.95 4.34 2.41
CA CYS A 35 -1.82 4.90 1.07
C CYS A 35 -0.60 5.82 0.94
N ARG A 36 -0.33 6.68 1.94
CA ARG A 36 0.88 7.52 1.93
C ARG A 36 2.16 6.70 1.98
N LEU A 37 2.22 5.64 2.80
CA LEU A 37 3.36 4.74 2.88
C LEU A 37 3.61 4.00 1.55
N LEU A 38 2.55 3.57 0.87
CA LEU A 38 2.64 2.97 -0.47
C LEU A 38 3.27 3.95 -1.48
N ARG A 39 2.85 5.23 -1.43
CA ARG A 39 3.35 6.28 -2.33
C ARG A 39 4.82 6.65 -2.14
N GLU A 40 5.46 6.21 -1.05
CA GLU A 40 6.93 6.31 -0.93
C GLU A 40 7.68 5.44 -1.94
N GLN A 41 7.05 4.38 -2.45
CA GLN A 41 7.68 3.42 -3.37
C GLN A 41 7.00 3.37 -4.73
N VAL A 42 5.69 3.62 -4.78
CA VAL A 42 4.88 3.43 -5.99
C VAL A 42 4.25 4.76 -6.37
N PRO A 43 4.71 5.43 -7.44
CA PRO A 43 4.08 6.66 -7.90
C PRO A 43 2.66 6.39 -8.44
N GLU A 44 1.88 7.45 -8.60
CA GLU A 44 0.65 7.40 -9.39
C GLU A 44 1.00 7.08 -10.84
N MET A 45 0.17 6.28 -11.50
CA MET A 45 0.44 5.78 -12.85
C MET A 45 -0.62 6.28 -13.83
N ASP A 46 -0.30 7.33 -14.58
CA ASP A 46 -1.13 7.82 -15.69
C ASP A 46 -0.88 7.08 -17.01
N ALA A 47 0.20 6.31 -17.06
CA ALA A 47 0.60 5.50 -18.20
C ALA A 47 1.20 4.17 -17.72
N ASP A 48 1.19 3.17 -18.60
CA ASP A 48 1.75 1.86 -18.33
C ASP A 48 3.20 1.95 -17.83
N SER A 49 3.51 1.17 -16.80
CA SER A 49 4.81 1.13 -16.16
C SER A 49 5.20 -0.31 -15.78
N PRO A 50 6.50 -0.67 -15.78
CA PRO A 50 6.93 -1.97 -15.28
C PRO A 50 6.58 -2.16 -13.80
N LEU A 51 5.72 -3.12 -13.49
CA LEU A 51 5.25 -3.35 -12.11
C LEU A 51 6.21 -4.17 -11.23
N ALA A 52 7.07 -5.00 -11.83
CA ALA A 52 8.00 -5.86 -11.10
C ALA A 52 8.81 -5.15 -10.00
N PRO A 53 9.46 -3.99 -10.23
CA PRO A 53 10.19 -3.30 -9.17
C PRO A 53 9.29 -2.83 -8.02
N TYR A 54 8.07 -2.37 -8.32
CA TYR A 54 7.12 -1.92 -7.31
C TYR A 54 6.57 -3.07 -6.48
N LEU A 55 6.30 -4.22 -7.11
CA LEU A 55 5.88 -5.43 -6.42
C LEU A 55 6.93 -5.89 -5.41
N GLU A 56 8.22 -5.86 -5.77
CA GLU A 56 9.31 -6.20 -4.85
C GLU A 56 9.42 -5.20 -3.68
N ALA A 57 9.33 -3.90 -3.97
CA ALA A 57 9.41 -2.86 -2.94
C ALA A 57 8.26 -2.93 -1.94
N VAL A 58 7.02 -3.09 -2.43
CA VAL A 58 5.83 -3.20 -1.56
C VAL A 58 5.83 -4.53 -0.81
N ALA A 59 6.25 -5.62 -1.45
CA ALA A 59 6.43 -6.90 -0.76
C ALA A 59 7.44 -6.80 0.39
N ALA A 60 8.54 -6.05 0.23
CA ALA A 60 9.48 -5.79 1.31
C ALA A 60 8.81 -5.00 2.45
N GLN A 61 8.07 -3.93 2.14
CA GLN A 61 7.31 -3.16 3.15
C GLN A 61 6.29 -4.03 3.93
N ILE A 62 5.65 -5.00 3.26
CA ILE A 62 4.73 -5.96 3.90
C ILE A 62 5.48 -6.89 4.86
N ILE A 63 6.60 -7.48 4.40
CA ILE A 63 7.41 -8.38 5.24
C ILE A 63 8.01 -7.65 6.44
N ASP A 64 8.42 -6.40 6.27
CA ASP A 64 8.91 -5.53 7.33
C ASP A 64 7.80 -5.02 8.26
N ARG A 65 6.54 -5.44 8.03
CA ARG A 65 5.34 -5.05 8.80
C ARG A 65 5.11 -3.53 8.84
N ARG A 66 5.66 -2.77 7.89
CA ARG A 66 5.57 -1.30 7.87
C ARG A 66 4.13 -0.80 7.81
N TYR A 67 3.26 -1.53 7.10
CA TYR A 67 1.84 -1.21 6.99
C TYR A 67 1.08 -1.38 8.31
N ILE A 68 1.32 -2.48 9.04
CA ILE A 68 0.74 -2.69 10.38
C ILE A 68 1.18 -1.56 11.31
N GLN A 69 2.48 -1.23 11.32
CA GLN A 69 3.01 -0.14 12.14
C GLN A 69 2.45 1.24 11.74
N ALA A 70 2.16 1.47 10.45
CA ALA A 70 1.53 2.70 9.98
C ALA A 70 0.09 2.82 10.50
N VAL A 71 -0.67 1.73 10.48
CA VAL A 71 -2.03 1.67 11.04
C VAL A 71 -2.00 1.86 12.55
N GLU A 72 -1.16 1.12 13.28
CA GLU A 72 -1.09 1.17 14.75
C GLU A 72 -0.71 2.56 15.28
N ARG A 73 0.10 3.32 14.54
CA ARG A 73 0.41 4.72 14.87
C ARG A 73 -0.81 5.65 14.80
N LYS A 74 -1.88 5.25 14.11
CA LYS A 74 -3.13 6.00 13.98
C LYS A 74 -4.24 5.44 14.87
N THR A 75 -4.29 4.12 15.05
CA THR A 75 -5.39 3.45 15.74
C THR A 75 -5.06 2.96 17.14
N GLY A 76 -3.78 2.98 17.54
CA GLY A 76 -3.28 2.17 18.65
C GLY A 76 -3.03 0.72 18.23
N GLU A 77 -2.49 -0.08 19.15
CA GLU A 77 -2.14 -1.49 18.95
C GLU A 77 -3.33 -2.30 18.42
N LEU A 78 -3.10 -3.05 17.33
CA LEU A 78 -4.13 -3.92 16.76
C LEU A 78 -4.24 -5.20 17.60
N ARG A 79 -5.47 -5.54 18.01
CA ARG A 79 -5.77 -6.78 18.74
C ARG A 79 -6.34 -7.79 17.75
N PHE A 80 -5.64 -8.91 17.56
CA PHE A 80 -6.05 -10.01 16.70
C PHE A 80 -6.38 -11.25 17.53
#